data_AF-A0A285U273-F1
#
_entry.id   AF-A0A285U273-F1
#
_cell.length_a   1.000
_cell.length_b   1.000
_cell.length_c   1.000
_cell.angle_alpha   90.00
_cell.angle_beta   90.00
_cell.angle_gamma   90.00
#
_symmetry.space_group_name_H-M   'P 1'
#
loop_
_entity.id
_entity.type
_entity.pdbx_description
1 polymer ?
#
loop_
_entity_poly.entity_id
_entity_poly.type
_entity_poly.pdbx_seq_one_letter_code
_entity_poly.pdbx_strand_id
1 'polypeptide(L)'
;MTIATLTKNGTKFTAEYVNEFHQPTEKVWDSITNNEHFKKWMAHLEIVDMRKDGKMLFHYNDGSDKFEEMKITDFEDQSVIEFEWGEV
;
A
#
# COMPACT_ATOMS: atom_id res chain seq x y z
N MET A 1 16.48 14.32 -7.60
CA MET A 1 15.35 13.83 -6.79
C MET A 1 14.32 13.30 -7.78
N THR A 2 14.17 11.99 -7.88
CA THR A 2 13.23 11.35 -8.82
C THR A 2 11.98 11.00 -8.05
N ILE A 3 10.84 11.54 -8.48
CA ILE A 3 9.53 11.35 -7.82
C ILE A 3 8.89 9.99 -8.18
N ALA A 4 9.23 9.43 -9.34
CA ALA A 4 8.97 8.06 -9.80
C ALA A 4 9.61 7.86 -11.18
N THR A 5 9.79 6.62 -11.61
CA THR A 5 10.10 6.24 -13.00
C THR A 5 8.86 5.65 -13.65
N LEU A 6 8.46 6.17 -14.81
CA LEU A 6 7.32 5.66 -15.57
C LEU A 6 7.81 4.88 -16.80
N THR A 7 7.44 3.60 -16.88
CA THR A 7 7.80 2.71 -18.00
C THR A 7 6.55 2.26 -18.75
N LYS A 8 6.57 2.36 -20.09
CA LYS A 8 5.48 1.87 -20.94
C LYS A 8 5.78 0.44 -21.42
N ASN A 9 4.86 -0.48 -21.14
CA ASN A 9 4.95 -1.89 -21.49
C ASN A 9 3.76 -2.25 -22.41
N GLY A 10 3.92 -2.02 -23.71
CA GLY A 10 2.83 -2.17 -24.68
C GLY A 10 1.71 -1.17 -24.45
N THR A 11 0.52 -1.64 -24.04
CA THR A 11 -0.64 -0.82 -23.67
C THR A 11 -0.68 -0.45 -22.19
N LYS A 12 0.19 -1.03 -21.36
CA LYS A 12 0.23 -0.82 -19.91
C LYS A 12 1.35 0.15 -19.53
N PHE A 13 1.22 0.72 -18.33
CA PHE A 13 2.23 1.58 -17.71
C PHE A 13 2.60 1.03 -16.34
N THR A 14 3.87 1.16 -15.97
CA THR A 14 4.39 0.83 -14.64
C THR A 14 5.03 2.08 -14.07
N ALA A 15 4.57 2.51 -12.89
CA ALA A 15 5.20 3.57 -12.12
C ALA A 15 5.98 2.94 -10.95
N GLU A 16 7.25 3.27 -10.83
CA GLU A 16 8.13 2.77 -9.77
C GLU A 16 8.67 3.94 -8.95
N TYR A 17 8.55 3.83 -7.63
CA TYR A 17 9.15 4.75 -6.68
C TYR A 17 10.03 3.95 -5.71
N VAL A 18 11.29 4.31 -5.60
CA VAL A 18 12.26 3.68 -4.69
C VAL A 18 12.73 4.72 -3.71
N ASN A 19 12.64 4.40 -2.42
CA ASN A 19 13.16 5.23 -1.35
C ASN A 19 13.95 4.39 -0.35
N GLU A 20 15.13 4.86 0.01
CA GLU A 20 16.02 4.19 0.97
C GLU A 20 15.94 4.89 2.32
N PHE A 21 15.66 4.13 3.38
CA PHE A 21 15.61 4.63 4.74
C PHE A 21 16.80 4.10 5.54
N HIS A 22 17.53 4.98 6.22
CA HIS A 22 18.56 4.61 7.20
C HIS A 22 17.92 4.19 8.53
N GLN A 23 17.02 3.20 8.51
CA GLN A 23 16.30 2.66 9.66
C GLN A 23 16.23 1.13 9.54
N PRO A 24 16.06 0.40 10.65
CA PRO A 24 15.83 -1.04 10.62
C PRO A 24 14.58 -1.40 9.81
N THR A 25 14.60 -2.54 9.12
CA THR A 25 13.49 -3.03 8.30
C THR A 25 12.20 -3.11 9.11
N GLU A 26 12.28 -3.57 10.35
CA GLU A 26 11.13 -3.73 11.26
C GLU A 26 10.42 -2.39 11.49
N LYS A 27 11.17 -1.30 11.57
CA LYS A 27 10.61 0.04 11.80
C LYS A 27 9.97 0.61 10.53
N VAL A 28 10.57 0.36 9.37
CA VAL A 28 9.96 0.75 8.08
C VAL A 28 8.71 -0.07 7.84
N TRP A 29 8.77 -1.38 8.09
CA TRP A 29 7.64 -2.30 7.98
C TRP A 29 6.47 -1.88 8.87
N ASP A 30 6.72 -1.65 10.15
CA ASP A 30 5.70 -1.20 11.10
C ASP A 30 5.06 0.13 10.67
N SER A 31 5.78 1.02 9.97
CA SER A 31 5.21 2.27 9.44
C SER A 31 4.17 2.08 8.33
N ILE A 32 4.14 0.90 7.69
CA ILE A 32 3.22 0.58 6.59
C ILE A 32 2.26 -0.57 6.93
N THR A 33 2.53 -1.35 7.99
CA THR A 33 1.70 -2.49 8.41
C THR A 33 0.95 -2.29 9.73
N ASN A 34 1.36 -1.32 10.55
CA ASN A 34 0.62 -0.94 11.75
C ASN A 34 -0.34 0.20 11.45
N ASN A 35 -1.65 -0.02 11.55
CA ASN A 35 -2.67 0.98 11.23
C ASN A 35 -2.51 2.31 12.01
N GLU A 36 -2.00 2.29 13.24
CA GLU A 36 -1.76 3.53 14.01
C GLU A 36 -0.65 4.38 13.40
N HIS A 37 0.34 3.75 12.76
CA HIS A 37 1.46 4.41 12.12
C HIS A 37 1.19 4.71 10.65
N PHE A 38 0.55 3.77 9.95
CA PHE A 38 0.21 3.88 8.54
C PHE A 38 -0.73 5.05 8.27
N LYS A 39 -1.76 5.23 9.11
CA LYS A 39 -2.70 6.36 9.01
C LYS A 39 -2.05 7.75 9.19
N LYS A 40 -0.82 7.84 9.71
CA LYS A 40 -0.09 9.13 9.84
C LYS A 40 0.34 9.72 8.51
N TRP A 41 0.53 8.89 7.49
CA TRP A 41 0.98 9.33 6.17
C TRP A 41 0.08 8.85 5.03
N MET A 42 -0.79 7.87 5.26
CA MET A 42 -1.78 7.37 4.31
C MET A 42 -3.13 7.11 4.98
N ALA A 43 -3.81 8.18 5.42
CA ALA A 43 -5.04 8.13 6.21
C ALA A 43 -6.24 7.46 5.51
N HIS A 44 -6.18 7.26 4.20
CA HIS A 44 -7.22 6.56 3.45
C HIS A 44 -7.13 5.04 3.56
N LEU A 45 -6.02 4.47 4.04
CA LEU A 45 -5.82 3.02 4.07
C LEU A 45 -5.93 2.42 5.47
N GLU A 46 -6.52 1.22 5.51
CA GLU A 46 -6.65 0.42 6.71
C GLU A 46 -6.47 -1.06 6.38
N ILE A 47 -5.58 -1.73 7.11
CA ILE A 47 -5.35 -3.17 6.99
C ILE A 47 -6.33 -3.89 7.92
N VAL A 48 -7.06 -4.88 7.41
CA VAL A 48 -8.03 -5.65 8.21
C VAL A 48 -7.55 -7.08 8.43
N ASP A 49 -6.98 -7.71 7.41
CA ASP A 49 -6.45 -9.07 7.49
C ASP A 49 -5.10 -9.13 6.75
N MET A 50 -4.00 -9.11 7.50
CA MET A 50 -2.64 -8.97 6.98
C MET A 50 -2.05 -10.34 6.61
N ARG A 51 -2.50 -10.88 5.47
CA ARG A 51 -1.98 -12.12 4.88
C ARG A 51 -2.30 -12.18 3.39
N LYS A 52 -1.71 -13.13 2.69
CA LYS A 52 -2.12 -13.48 1.31
C LYS A 52 -3.61 -13.87 1.28
N ASP A 53 -4.33 -13.35 0.30
CA ASP A 53 -5.80 -13.41 0.20
C ASP A 53 -6.56 -12.72 1.35
N GLY A 54 -5.85 -11.95 2.18
CA GLY A 54 -6.42 -11.04 3.16
C GLY A 54 -6.95 -9.76 2.51
N LYS A 55 -7.23 -8.75 3.33
CA LYS A 55 -7.95 -7.55 2.85
C LYS A 55 -7.50 -6.24 3.51
N MET A 56 -7.61 -5.18 2.73
CA MET A 56 -7.44 -3.79 3.11
C MET A 56 -8.70 -2.99 2.74
N LEU A 57 -8.93 -1.86 3.41
CA LEU A 57 -10.00 -0.92 3.09
C LEU A 57 -9.39 0.39 2.61
N PHE A 58 -9.96 0.94 1.54
CA PHE A 58 -9.73 2.31 1.10
C PHE A 58 -10.93 3.17 1.50
N HIS A 59 -10.76 4.03 2.48
CA HIS A 59 -11.75 5.01 2.90
C HIS A 59 -11.69 6.24 1.98
N TYR A 60 -12.82 6.65 1.39
CA TYR A 60 -12.82 7.84 0.52
C TYR A 60 -12.53 9.13 1.28
N ASN A 61 -12.78 9.17 2.59
CA ASN A 61 -12.64 10.34 3.46
C ASN A 61 -13.33 11.60 2.89
N ASP A 62 -14.44 11.42 2.17
CA ASP A 62 -15.25 12.48 1.56
C ASP A 62 -16.45 12.90 2.44
N GLY A 63 -16.52 12.36 3.67
CA GLY A 63 -17.62 12.57 4.61
C GLY A 63 -18.80 11.62 4.43
N SER A 64 -18.74 10.66 3.48
CA SER A 64 -19.80 9.67 3.25
C SER A 64 -19.66 8.37 4.07
N ASP A 65 -18.57 8.22 4.82
CA ASP A 65 -18.16 7.00 5.52
C ASP A 65 -18.08 5.74 4.63
N LYS A 66 -17.99 5.94 3.31
CA LYS A 66 -17.83 4.84 2.35
C LYS A 66 -16.38 4.39 2.26
N PHE A 67 -16.21 3.12 1.90
CA PHE A 67 -14.93 2.52 1.61
C PHE A 67 -15.03 1.50 0.47
N GLU A 68 -13.90 1.18 -0.14
CA GLU A 68 -13.71 0.06 -1.06
C GLU A 68 -12.88 -1.04 -0.38
N GLU A 69 -13.23 -2.31 -0.62
CA GLU A 69 -12.40 -3.44 -0.20
C GLU A 69 -11.35 -3.73 -1.27
N MET A 70 -10.09 -3.89 -0.84
CA MET A 70 -8.96 -4.25 -1.69
C MET A 70 -8.38 -5.58 -1.21
N LYS A 71 -8.03 -6.44 -2.16
CA LYS A 71 -7.46 -7.76 -1.88
C LYS A 71 -5.93 -7.67 -1.77
N ILE A 72 -5.37 -8.32 -0.75
CA ILE A 72 -3.93 -8.56 -0.66
C ILE A 72 -3.58 -9.79 -1.52
N THR A 73 -2.83 -9.59 -2.60
CA THR A 73 -2.47 -10.63 -3.58
C THR A 73 -1.19 -11.38 -3.20
N ASP A 74 -0.29 -10.73 -2.47
CA ASP A 74 0.89 -11.37 -1.90
C ASP A 74 1.33 -10.75 -0.58
N PHE A 75 1.95 -11.58 0.27
CA PHE A 75 2.41 -11.16 1.58
C PHE A 75 3.62 -11.97 2.02
N GLU A 76 4.71 -11.28 2.34
CA GLU A 76 5.91 -11.81 2.98
C GLU A 76 6.29 -10.88 4.12
N ASP A 77 6.35 -11.41 5.35
CA ASP A 77 6.62 -10.60 6.52
C ASP A 77 7.96 -9.86 6.41
N GLN A 78 7.96 -8.57 6.76
CA GLN A 78 9.09 -7.65 6.65
C GLN A 78 9.68 -7.47 5.23
N SER A 79 8.93 -7.83 4.19
CA SER A 79 9.43 -7.84 2.81
C SER A 79 8.40 -7.31 1.82
N VAL A 80 7.23 -7.95 1.72
CA VAL A 80 6.25 -7.70 0.65
C VAL A 80 4.83 -7.55 1.20
N ILE A 81 4.15 -6.50 0.79
CA ILE A 81 2.69 -6.38 0.83
C ILE A 81 2.24 -5.92 -0.57
N GLU A 82 1.50 -6.78 -1.27
CA GLU A 82 0.97 -6.51 -2.61
C GLU A 82 -0.57 -6.48 -2.54
N PHE A 83 -1.19 -5.49 -3.16
CA PHE A 83 -2.64 -5.37 -3.20
C PHE A 83 -3.13 -4.79 -4.53
N GLU A 84 -4.36 -5.14 -4.90
CA GLU A 84 -5.05 -4.57 -6.05
C GLU A 84 -5.60 -3.18 -5.72
N TRP A 85 -5.55 -2.25 -6.68
CA TRP A 85 -6.08 -0.90 -6.52
C TRP A 85 -6.81 -0.43 -7.78
N GLY A 86 -8.06 -0.01 -7.62
CA GLY A 86 -8.92 0.42 -8.72
C GLY A 86 -9.36 -0.73 -9.63
N GLU A 87 -9.89 -0.38 -10.80
CA GLU A 87 -10.30 -1.36 -11.81
C GLU A 87 -9.09 -1.87 -12.60
N VAL A 88 -8.98 -3.20 -12.74
CA VAL A 88 -7.86 -3.91 -13.40
C VAL A 88 -8.18 -4.23 -14.87
#